data_AF-A0A7S3XF60-F1
#
_entry.id   AF-A0A7S3XF60-F1
#
_cell.length_a   1.000
_cell.length_b   1.000
_cell.length_c   1.000
_cell.angle_alpha   90.00
_cell.angle_beta   90.00
_cell.angle_gamma   90.00
#
_symmetry.space_group_name_H-M   'P 1'
#
loop_
_entity.id
_entity.type
_entity.pdbx_description
1 polymer ?
#
loop_
_entity_poly.entity_id
_entity_poly.type
_entity_poly.pdbx_seq_one_letter_code
_entity_poly.pdbx_strand_id
1 'polypeptide(L)'
;DILDATLSDTVRQFPLGIQPFYDMVEGMRMDLYKWRYQTFDELYLYCYRVAGTVGLMSTPVMGLAEDKTQTDEETYAGALALGIANQLTNILRDVGEDSRRGRIYVPLDDLA
;
A
#
# COMPACT_ATOMS: atom_id res chain seq x y z
N ASP A 1 1.40 22.54 -7.95
CA ASP A 1 0.29 22.73 -8.91
C ASP A 1 -1.06 22.51 -8.19
N ILE A 2 -2.17 22.28 -8.89
CA ILE A 2 -3.49 22.04 -8.26
C ILE A 2 -3.51 20.79 -7.36
N LEU A 3 -2.71 19.78 -7.66
CA LEU A 3 -2.60 18.56 -6.86
C LEU A 3 -1.87 18.87 -5.55
N ASP A 4 -0.77 19.62 -5.61
CA ASP A 4 -0.06 20.06 -4.39
C ASP A 4 -0.94 20.92 -3.49
N ALA A 5 -1.73 21.83 -4.08
CA ALA A 5 -2.66 22.67 -3.33
C ALA A 5 -3.75 21.83 -2.65
N THR A 6 -4.30 20.83 -3.35
CA THR A 6 -5.33 19.93 -2.83
C THR A 6 -4.79 19.04 -1.71
N LEU A 7 -3.59 18.49 -1.89
CA LEU A 7 -2.94 17.68 -0.86
C LEU A 7 -2.58 18.53 0.36
N SER A 8 -2.06 19.74 0.15
CA SER A 8 -1.75 20.66 1.25
C SER A 8 -3.00 21.05 2.04
N ASP A 9 -4.13 21.23 1.38
CA ASP A 9 -5.40 21.50 2.05
C ASP A 9 -5.87 20.27 2.84
N THR A 10 -5.82 19.08 2.24
CA THR A 10 -6.18 17.81 2.89
C THR A 10 -5.34 17.57 4.16
N VAL A 11 -4.02 17.77 4.10
CA VAL A 11 -3.12 17.62 5.26
C VAL A 11 -3.40 18.63 6.38
N ARG A 12 -3.98 19.80 6.06
CA ARG A 12 -4.41 20.78 7.07
C ARG A 12 -5.75 20.39 7.72
N GLN A 13 -6.64 19.74 6.97
CA GLN A 13 -7.98 19.40 7.44
C GLN A 13 -8.03 18.06 8.20
N PHE A 14 -7.14 17.11 7.87
CA PHE A 14 -7.14 15.77 8.45
C PHE A 14 -5.81 15.44 9.13
N PRO A 15 -5.80 14.61 10.19
CA PRO A 15 -4.59 14.26 10.93
C PRO A 15 -3.74 13.21 10.18
N LEU A 16 -3.22 13.59 9.01
CA LEU A 16 -2.40 12.73 8.16
C LEU A 16 -0.95 12.70 8.66
N GLY A 17 -0.47 11.49 8.99
CA GLY A 17 0.96 11.26 9.24
C GLY A 17 1.76 11.32 7.93
N ILE A 18 2.98 11.89 7.97
CA ILE A 18 3.83 11.98 6.77
C ILE A 18 4.49 10.65 6.39
N GLN A 19 4.64 9.72 7.34
CA GLN A 19 5.39 8.48 7.13
C GLN A 19 4.83 7.58 6.01
N PRO A 20 3.51 7.33 5.90
CA PRO A 20 2.95 6.54 4.80
C PRO A 20 3.27 7.11 3.41
N PHE A 21 3.38 8.44 3.27
CA PHE A 21 3.77 9.07 2.00
C PHE A 21 5.22 8.78 1.65
N TYR A 22 6.14 8.85 2.62
CA TYR A 22 7.53 8.47 2.40
C TYR A 22 7.66 6.99 2.03
N ASP A 23 6.94 6.12 2.74
CA ASP A 23 6.97 4.68 2.49
C ASP A 23 6.41 4.34 1.09
N MET A 24 5.38 5.06 0.65
CA MET A 24 4.85 4.97 -0.72
C MET A 24 5.91 5.35 -1.76
N VAL A 25 6.62 6.46 -1.55
CA VAL A 25 7.72 6.88 -2.44
C VAL A 25 8.82 5.82 -2.48
N GLU A 26 9.17 5.22 -1.34
CA GLU A 26 10.11 4.09 -1.31
C GLU A 26 9.58 2.85 -2.05
N GLY A 27 8.27 2.60 -2.03
CA GLY A 27 7.62 1.59 -2.86
C GLY A 27 7.80 1.87 -4.35
N MET A 28 7.52 3.10 -4.79
CA MET A 28 7.73 3.52 -6.18
C MET A 28 9.20 3.45 -6.60
N ARG A 29 10.15 3.66 -5.67
CA ARG A 29 11.58 3.47 -5.95
C ARG A 29 11.93 2.00 -6.16
N MET A 30 11.33 1.07 -5.42
CA MET A 30 11.55 -0.37 -5.62
C MET A 30 11.23 -0.81 -7.05
N ASP A 31 10.21 -0.21 -7.67
CA ASP A 31 9.83 -0.49 -9.05
C ASP A 31 10.92 -0.18 -10.07
N LEU A 32 11.91 0.64 -9.73
CA LEU A 32 13.00 0.97 -10.65
C LEU A 32 14.05 -0.14 -10.77
N TYR A 33 14.14 -1.05 -9.80
CA TYR A 33 15.24 -2.02 -9.72
C TYR A 33 14.85 -3.43 -9.26
N LYS A 34 13.64 -3.65 -8.73
CA LYS A 34 13.19 -4.97 -8.24
C LYS A 34 12.15 -5.57 -9.17
N TRP A 35 12.54 -6.61 -9.90
CA TRP A 35 11.71 -7.34 -10.87
C TRP A 35 11.33 -8.75 -10.39
N ARG A 36 11.96 -9.21 -9.30
CA ARG A 36 11.79 -10.54 -8.71
C ARG A 36 11.84 -10.47 -7.19
N TYR A 37 11.13 -11.39 -6.54
CA TYR A 37 11.02 -11.51 -5.10
C TYR A 37 11.43 -12.92 -4.69
N GLN A 38 12.29 -13.03 -3.69
CA GLN A 38 12.76 -14.32 -3.19
C GLN A 38 11.72 -14.94 -2.25
N THR A 39 11.29 -14.16 -1.25
CA THR A 39 10.41 -14.61 -0.17
C THR A 39 9.10 -13.83 -0.15
N PHE A 40 8.09 -14.38 0.53
CA PHE A 40 6.84 -13.67 0.77
C PHE A 40 7.04 -12.38 1.58
N ASP A 41 7.99 -12.33 2.51
CA ASP A 41 8.27 -11.12 3.31
C ASP A 41 8.72 -9.95 2.43
N GLU A 42 9.54 -10.20 1.41
CA GLU A 42 9.94 -9.17 0.45
C GLU A 42 8.73 -8.64 -0.33
N LEU A 43 7.84 -9.56 -0.74
CA LEU A 43 6.62 -9.21 -1.46
C LEU A 43 5.65 -8.45 -0.55
N TYR A 44 5.53 -8.86 0.71
CA TYR A 44 4.68 -8.23 1.71
C TYR A 44 5.14 -6.79 1.97
N LEU A 45 6.45 -6.57 2.13
CA LEU A 45 7.00 -5.21 2.26
C LEU A 45 6.67 -4.34 1.06
N TYR A 46 6.75 -4.89 -0.16
CA TYR A 46 6.33 -4.17 -1.36
C TYR A 46 4.84 -3.83 -1.32
N CYS A 47 3.97 -4.79 -1.00
CA CYS A 47 2.52 -4.57 -0.89
C CYS A 47 2.16 -3.54 0.20
N TYR A 48 2.84 -3.59 1.34
CA TYR A 48 2.74 -2.57 2.39
C TYR A 48 3.03 -1.18 1.79
N ARG A 49 4.17 -1.00 1.14
CA ARG A 49 4.60 0.30 0.61
C ARG A 49 3.67 0.83 -0.47
N VAL A 50 3.27 0.02 -1.45
CA VAL A 50 2.52 0.51 -2.62
C VAL A 50 1.01 0.55 -2.44
N ALA A 51 0.46 -0.13 -1.43
CA ALA A 51 -0.99 -0.21 -1.23
C ALA A 51 -1.42 -0.15 0.24
N GLY A 52 -0.67 -0.77 1.15
CA GLY A 52 -0.94 -0.64 2.60
C GLY A 52 -0.88 0.82 3.07
N THR A 53 0.12 1.58 2.60
CA THR A 53 0.24 3.02 2.86
C THR A 53 -0.97 3.81 2.38
N VAL A 54 -1.61 3.43 1.27
CA VAL A 54 -2.85 4.06 0.77
C VAL A 54 -3.98 3.90 1.78
N GLY A 55 -4.11 2.71 2.36
CA GLY A 55 -5.03 2.47 3.47
C GLY A 55 -4.79 3.48 4.60
N LEU A 56 -3.54 3.57 5.08
CA LEU A 56 -3.15 4.50 6.16
C LEU A 56 -3.38 5.98 5.81
N MET A 57 -3.13 6.39 4.57
CA MET A 57 -3.36 7.77 4.10
C MET A 57 -4.84 8.10 3.97
N SER A 58 -5.67 7.11 3.63
CA SER A 58 -7.10 7.33 3.40
C SER A 58 -7.95 7.25 4.67
N THR A 59 -7.56 6.47 5.67
CA THR A 59 -8.33 6.29 6.92
C THR A 59 -8.69 7.60 7.63
N PRO A 60 -7.77 8.57 7.82
CA PRO A 60 -8.11 9.84 8.46
C PRO A 60 -9.12 10.68 7.66
N VAL A 61 -9.09 10.55 6.33
CA VAL A 61 -9.99 11.27 5.41
C VAL A 61 -11.38 10.65 5.40
N MET A 62 -11.46 9.31 5.41
CA MET A 62 -12.73 8.59 5.52
C MET A 62 -13.40 8.79 6.89
N GLY A 63 -12.60 9.08 7.91
CA GLY A 63 -13.06 9.26 9.28
C GLY A 63 -13.28 7.93 9.99
N LEU A 64 -13.38 8.01 11.32
CA LEU A 64 -13.68 6.88 12.18
C LEU A 64 -15.08 7.06 12.74
N ALA A 65 -15.92 6.02 12.69
CA ALA A 65 -17.26 6.08 13.26
C ALA A 65 -17.20 6.32 14.78
N GLU A 66 -18.08 7.18 15.30
CA GLU A 66 -18.12 7.52 16.73
C GLU A 66 -18.59 6.36 17.61
N ASP A 67 -19.45 5.49 17.05
CA ASP A 67 -20.06 4.34 17.72
C ASP A 67 -19.34 3.01 17.45
N LYS A 68 -18.10 3.06 16.93
CA LYS A 68 -17.32 1.87 16.61
C LYS A 68 -17.02 1.02 17.84
N THR A 69 -17.03 -0.29 17.64
CA THR A 69 -16.63 -1.26 18.67
C THR A 69 -15.12 -1.52 18.70
N GLN A 70 -14.43 -1.24 17.59
CA GLN A 70 -12.98 -1.39 17.44
C GLN A 70 -12.23 -0.13 17.89
N THR A 71 -11.03 -0.31 18.40
CA THR A 71 -10.08 0.77 18.65
C THR A 71 -9.64 1.45 17.33
N ASP A 72 -9.10 2.66 17.43
CA ASP A 72 -8.42 3.33 16.31
C ASP A 72 -7.36 2.41 15.71
N GLU A 73 -6.50 1.84 16.54
CA GLU A 73 -5.40 0.95 16.12
C GLU A 73 -5.89 -0.25 15.32
N GLU A 74 -6.93 -0.94 15.79
CA GLU A 74 -7.54 -2.05 15.06
C GLU A 74 -8.12 -1.61 13.71
N THR A 75 -8.69 -0.40 13.64
CA THR A 75 -9.20 0.15 12.38
C THR A 75 -8.07 0.43 11.39
N TYR A 76 -6.95 1.01 11.84
CA TYR A 76 -5.78 1.23 10.99
C TYR A 76 -5.13 -0.09 10.56
N ALA A 77 -5.04 -1.08 11.45
CA ALA A 77 -4.56 -2.42 11.12
C ALA A 77 -5.44 -3.08 10.05
N GLY A 78 -6.77 -2.94 10.15
CA GLY A 78 -7.71 -3.40 9.14
C GLY A 78 -7.55 -2.71 7.79
N ALA A 79 -7.40 -1.37 7.78
CA ALA A 79 -7.15 -0.61 6.56
C ALA A 79 -5.83 -1.00 5.89
N LEU A 80 -4.78 -1.23 6.68
CA LEU A 80 -3.50 -1.72 6.20
C LEU A 80 -3.62 -3.10 5.57
N ALA A 81 -4.27 -4.04 6.28
CA ALA A 81 -4.49 -5.40 5.80
C ALA A 81 -5.30 -5.41 4.50
N LEU A 82 -6.34 -4.57 4.40
CA LEU A 82 -7.14 -4.42 3.18
C LEU A 82 -6.30 -3.91 2.00
N GLY A 83 -5.45 -2.90 2.22
CA GLY A 83 -4.54 -2.40 1.18
C GLY A 83 -3.60 -3.48 0.66
N ILE A 84 -3.00 -4.25 1.58
CA ILE A 84 -2.12 -5.36 1.23
C ILE A 84 -2.88 -6.47 0.47
N ALA A 85 -4.06 -6.85 0.94
CA ALA A 85 -4.90 -7.86 0.31
C ALA A 85 -5.31 -7.45 -1.11
N ASN A 86 -5.66 -6.17 -1.32
CA ASN A 86 -5.97 -5.64 -2.65
C ASN A 86 -4.77 -5.71 -3.59
N GLN A 87 -3.56 -5.42 -3.10
CA GLN A 87 -2.37 -5.51 -3.93
C GLN A 87 -1.99 -6.95 -4.28
N LEU A 88 -2.09 -7.88 -3.33
CA LEU A 88 -1.94 -9.31 -3.61
C LEU A 88 -2.97 -9.78 -4.64
N THR A 89 -4.21 -9.28 -4.54
CA THR A 89 -5.27 -9.57 -5.53
C THR A 89 -4.91 -9.05 -6.92
N ASN A 90 -4.40 -7.81 -7.04
CA ASN A 90 -3.92 -7.28 -8.32
C ASN A 90 -2.81 -8.16 -8.91
N ILE A 91 -1.83 -8.54 -8.09
CA ILE A 91 -0.71 -9.39 -8.51
C ILE A 91 -1.19 -10.76 -9.01
N LEU A 92 -2.13 -11.40 -8.30
CA LEU A 92 -2.69 -12.69 -8.70
C LEU A 92 -3.55 -12.59 -9.96
N ARG A 93 -4.27 -11.48 -10.15
CA ARG A 93 -5.06 -11.21 -11.34
C ARG A 93 -4.18 -11.01 -12.58
N ASP A 94 -3.06 -10.32 -12.42
CA ASP A 94 -2.29 -9.76 -13.53
C ASP A 94 -0.97 -10.51 -13.82
N VAL A 95 -0.74 -11.69 -13.22
CA VAL A 95 0.50 -12.51 -13.34
C VAL A 95 1.03 -12.59 -14.78
N GLY A 96 0.15 -12.90 -15.74
CA GLY A 96 0.55 -13.06 -17.14
C GLY A 96 0.93 -11.74 -17.82
N GLU A 97 0.25 -10.64 -17.48
CA GLU A 97 0.57 -9.31 -17.99
C GLU A 97 1.89 -8.80 -17.41
N ASP A 98 2.07 -8.91 -16.10
CA ASP A 98 3.29 -8.50 -15.42
C ASP A 98 4.51 -9.26 -15.94
N SER A 99 4.38 -10.56 -16.15
CA SER A 99 5.45 -11.39 -16.73
C SER A 99 5.87 -10.91 -18.12
N ARG A 100 4.90 -10.55 -19.00
CA ARG A 100 5.20 -9.97 -20.32
C ARG A 100 5.89 -8.61 -20.24
N ARG A 101 5.72 -7.88 -19.13
CA ARG A 101 6.41 -6.61 -18.84
C ARG A 101 7.73 -6.80 -18.10
N GLY A 102 8.18 -8.05 -17.91
CA GLY A 102 9.46 -8.38 -17.27
C GLY A 102 9.41 -8.37 -15.74
N ARG A 103 8.22 -8.48 -15.14
CA ARG A 103 8.01 -8.47 -13.68
C ARG A 103 7.39 -9.77 -13.21
N ILE A 104 7.92 -10.34 -12.13
CA ILE A 104 7.34 -11.52 -11.50
C ILE A 104 7.31 -11.29 -9.99
N TYR A 105 6.10 -11.10 -9.46
CA TYR A 105 5.88 -10.82 -8.04
C TYR A 105 5.77 -12.08 -7.17
N VAL A 106 5.20 -13.16 -7.69
CA VAL A 106 5.02 -14.44 -6.96
C VAL A 106 6.39 -14.92 -6.46
N PRO A 107 6.63 -15.08 -5.15
CA PRO A 107 7.96 -15.38 -4.60
C PRO A 107 8.59 -16.63 -5.20
N LEU A 108 9.93 -16.68 -5.28
CA LEU A 108 10.64 -17.85 -5.79
C LEU A 108 10.46 -19.08 -4.88
N ASP A 109 10.48 -18.88 -3.56
CA ASP A 109 10.33 -19.98 -2.59
C ASP A 109 8.94 -20.64 -2.67
N ASP A 110 7.92 -19.90 -3.08
CA ASP A 110 6.55 -20.41 -3.26
C ASP A 110 6.36 -21.18 -4.58
N LEU A 111 7.33 -21.10 -5.51
CA LEU A 111 7.34 -21.84 -6.77
C LEU A 111 8.21 -23.11 -6.73
N ALA A 112 8.93 -23.34 -5.64
CA ALA A 112 9.90 -24.43 -5.48
C ALA A 112 9.24 -25.78 -5.19
#